data_AF-D8J319-F1
#
_entry.id   AF-D8J319-F1
#
_cell.length_a   1.000
_cell.length_b   1.000
_cell.length_c   1.000
_cell.angle_alpha   90.00
_cell.angle_beta   90.00
_cell.angle_gamma   90.00
#
_symmetry.space_group_name_H-M   'P 1'
#
loop_
_entity.id
_entity.type
_entity.pdbx_description
1 polymer ?
#
loop_
_entity_poly.entity_id
_entity_poly.type
_entity_poly.pdbx_seq_one_letter_code
_entity_poly.pdbx_strand_id
1 'polypeptide(L)'
;MSNEPDQDGLDAAEEEIDEEPEPEAGGDPDVDPNEDVRAETEEPTADADTEEAEAEADTDVDEDPAGPSLDEDVMPDEEADLLIPVEEYLGAGAHIGTQQKTQDMERFIHRVRTDGLYVLDISKTDERIRTAADFLSNYDPEQVLVTSSRQYGRFPAEKFAETIGARARTGRFIPGTLTNPKYDGYIEPDVVVVTDPIGDAQAVTEAITVGIPVIAMCDSNNSTSNVDLVIPTNNKGRKALSVVYWLLANETLDRRGADTVYALEDFESGI
;
A
#
# COMPACT_ATOMS: atom_id res chain seq x y z
N MET A 1 10.43 -76.08 11.31
CA MET A 1 9.90 -76.12 12.69
C MET A 1 10.63 -75.04 13.47
N SER A 2 9.90 -74.36 14.33
CA SER A 2 9.98 -72.93 14.64
C SER A 2 11.30 -72.39 15.18
N ASN A 3 11.54 -71.13 14.81
CA ASN A 3 12.69 -70.27 15.05
C ASN A 3 12.63 -69.64 16.45
N GLU A 4 13.79 -69.47 17.08
CA GLU A 4 14.04 -68.71 18.31
C GLU A 4 13.75 -67.20 18.14
N PRO A 5 13.40 -66.46 19.21
CA PRO A 5 13.39 -65.01 19.19
C PRO A 5 14.64 -64.39 19.88
N ASP A 6 15.21 -63.42 19.17
CA ASP A 6 16.23 -62.42 19.54
C ASP A 6 15.82 -61.56 20.75
N GLN A 7 16.71 -61.35 21.74
CA GLN A 7 17.70 -60.26 21.96
C GLN A 7 17.19 -59.03 22.75
N ASP A 8 18.12 -58.62 23.62
CA ASP A 8 18.43 -57.27 24.13
C ASP A 8 17.72 -56.66 25.35
N GLY A 9 18.56 -56.42 26.37
CA GLY A 9 18.74 -55.05 26.88
C GLY A 9 18.26 -54.75 28.29
N LEU A 10 19.14 -54.97 29.28
CA LEU A 10 19.08 -54.40 30.63
C LEU A 10 19.13 -52.86 30.60
N ASP A 11 18.29 -52.16 31.37
CA ASP A 11 18.64 -51.60 32.70
C ASP A 11 17.64 -50.51 33.16
N ALA A 12 17.66 -50.25 34.47
CA ALA A 12 17.12 -49.11 35.23
C ALA A 12 15.77 -49.28 35.97
N ALA A 13 15.91 -49.16 37.29
CA ALA A 13 14.93 -49.27 38.36
C ALA A 13 14.19 -47.95 38.66
N GLU A 14 13.19 -48.10 39.52
CA GLU A 14 12.12 -47.23 40.01
C GLU A 14 12.55 -45.91 40.70
N GLU A 15 11.70 -44.87 40.66
CA GLU A 15 11.07 -44.26 41.86
C GLU A 15 9.93 -43.25 41.53
N GLU A 16 9.04 -43.09 42.52
CA GLU A 16 7.62 -42.68 42.63
C GLU A 16 7.20 -41.23 42.23
N ILE A 17 6.07 -41.00 41.52
CA ILE A 17 4.66 -40.65 41.93
C ILE A 17 4.48 -39.25 42.56
N ASP A 18 3.69 -38.35 41.93
CA ASP A 18 2.34 -37.93 42.38
C ASP A 18 1.75 -36.79 41.51
N GLU A 19 0.59 -37.01 40.87
CA GLU A 19 -0.23 -35.95 40.28
C GLU A 19 -1.71 -36.35 40.42
N GLU A 20 -2.45 -35.63 41.28
CA GLU A 20 -3.89 -35.79 41.49
C GLU A 20 -4.63 -34.43 41.40
N PRO A 21 -5.96 -34.43 41.17
CA PRO A 21 -6.64 -33.58 40.18
C PRO A 21 -7.41 -32.36 40.72
N GLU A 22 -7.99 -31.58 39.80
CA GLU A 22 -8.81 -30.37 40.03
C GLU A 22 -10.07 -30.55 40.91
N PRO A 23 -10.68 -29.43 41.36
CA PRO A 23 -12.13 -29.33 41.25
C PRO A 23 -12.69 -27.96 40.78
N GLU A 24 -13.69 -28.08 39.91
CA GLU A 24 -14.72 -27.09 39.53
C GLU A 24 -15.78 -26.88 40.63
N ALA A 25 -16.29 -25.64 40.77
CA ALA A 25 -17.65 -25.20 41.22
C ALA A 25 -17.54 -23.74 41.75
N GLY A 26 -18.36 -22.73 41.42
CA GLY A 26 -19.68 -22.62 40.82
C GLY A 26 -20.52 -21.62 41.64
N GLY A 27 -21.15 -20.61 40.99
CA GLY A 27 -22.36 -19.92 41.50
C GLY A 27 -22.31 -18.39 41.76
N ASP A 28 -23.00 -17.63 40.89
CA ASP A 28 -23.66 -16.31 41.10
C ASP A 28 -24.89 -16.43 42.05
N PRO A 29 -25.69 -15.39 42.46
CA PRO A 29 -25.67 -13.93 42.20
C PRO A 29 -25.98 -13.04 43.48
N ASP A 30 -26.26 -11.74 43.25
CA ASP A 30 -27.16 -10.82 44.01
C ASP A 30 -26.61 -9.70 44.94
N VAL A 31 -26.81 -8.46 44.45
CA VAL A 31 -27.49 -7.27 45.03
C VAL A 31 -27.04 -6.62 46.36
N ASP A 32 -26.69 -5.33 46.19
CA ASP A 32 -26.58 -4.10 47.04
C ASP A 32 -27.35 -4.02 48.38
N PRO A 33 -26.93 -3.21 49.40
CA PRO A 33 -27.43 -1.81 49.49
C PRO A 33 -26.57 -0.76 50.26
N ASN A 34 -26.89 0.52 49.99
CA ASN A 34 -26.76 1.78 50.79
C ASN A 34 -25.48 2.62 50.63
N GLU A 35 -25.47 3.81 49.99
CA GLU A 35 -26.36 5.00 49.98
C GLU A 35 -26.05 6.06 51.07
N ASP A 36 -25.66 7.27 50.63
CA ASP A 36 -26.05 8.60 51.16
C ASP A 36 -25.42 9.70 50.25
N VAL A 37 -26.07 10.29 49.24
CA VAL A 37 -27.25 11.19 49.15
C VAL A 37 -26.88 12.69 49.13
N ARG A 38 -27.28 13.37 48.03
CA ARG A 38 -28.04 14.65 47.93
C ARG A 38 -27.95 15.23 46.49
N ALA A 39 -28.95 14.97 45.64
CA ALA A 39 -30.19 15.75 45.40
C ALA A 39 -30.01 16.75 44.23
N GLU A 40 -30.44 16.45 43.01
CA GLU A 40 -31.81 16.55 42.43
C GLU A 40 -32.38 17.97 42.34
N THR A 41 -32.70 18.42 41.12
CA THR A 41 -34.00 19.02 40.82
C THR A 41 -34.33 18.88 39.33
N GLU A 42 -35.60 18.57 39.08
CA GLU A 42 -36.20 17.94 37.91
C GLU A 42 -36.48 18.86 36.70
N GLU A 43 -36.79 18.20 35.58
CA GLU A 43 -37.30 18.71 34.29
C GLU A 43 -38.75 19.29 34.37
N PRO A 44 -39.38 19.73 33.25
CA PRO A 44 -40.01 18.79 32.30
C PRO A 44 -39.99 19.16 30.80
N THR A 45 -39.78 18.13 29.97
CA THR A 45 -40.47 17.68 28.74
C THR A 45 -41.13 18.68 27.75
N ALA A 46 -40.87 18.48 26.45
CA ALA A 46 -41.93 18.41 25.42
C ALA A 46 -41.40 17.79 24.10
N ASP A 47 -42.04 16.70 23.67
CA ASP A 47 -41.94 16.05 22.36
C ASP A 47 -42.28 16.97 21.17
N ALA A 48 -41.65 16.72 20.02
CA ALA A 48 -42.32 16.67 18.72
C ALA A 48 -41.38 16.15 17.62
N ASP A 49 -41.80 15.04 17.01
CA ASP A 49 -41.36 14.53 15.72
C ASP A 49 -41.31 15.61 14.63
N THR A 50 -40.35 15.51 13.70
CA THR A 50 -40.54 16.03 12.34
C THR A 50 -39.85 15.09 11.36
N GLU A 51 -40.70 14.44 10.58
CA GLU A 51 -40.42 13.58 9.45
C GLU A 51 -39.62 14.28 8.34
N GLU A 52 -38.82 13.47 7.66
CA GLU A 52 -38.23 13.75 6.36
C GLU A 52 -39.33 14.14 5.36
N ALA A 53 -39.18 15.29 4.72
CA ALA A 53 -39.98 15.68 3.57
C ALA A 53 -39.06 15.82 2.35
N GLU A 54 -39.15 14.83 1.48
CA GLU A 54 -38.70 14.89 0.10
C GLU A 54 -39.42 16.04 -0.62
N ALA A 55 -38.65 16.96 -1.20
CA ALA A 55 -39.16 17.96 -2.14
C ALA A 55 -38.46 17.74 -3.49
N GLU A 56 -39.14 16.96 -4.32
CA GLU A 56 -38.98 16.95 -5.77
C GLU A 56 -39.13 18.38 -6.31
N ALA A 57 -38.07 18.91 -6.91
CA ALA A 57 -38.12 20.14 -7.70
C ALA A 57 -37.75 19.79 -9.14
N ASP A 58 -38.77 19.87 -10.00
CA ASP A 58 -38.71 19.83 -11.46
C ASP A 58 -37.47 20.57 -11.99
N THR A 59 -36.61 19.84 -12.69
CA THR A 59 -35.55 20.41 -13.53
C THR A 59 -36.02 20.47 -14.97
N ASP A 60 -36.60 21.60 -15.37
CA ASP A 60 -36.53 22.06 -16.75
C ASP A 60 -35.10 22.59 -16.99
N VAL A 61 -34.24 21.77 -17.58
CA VAL A 61 -32.91 22.19 -18.06
C VAL A 61 -33.01 22.43 -19.55
N ASP A 62 -33.09 23.71 -19.92
CA ASP A 62 -32.78 24.20 -21.25
C ASP A 62 -31.34 23.77 -21.63
N GLU A 63 -31.23 23.09 -22.78
CA GLU A 63 -29.97 22.75 -23.42
C GLU A 63 -29.28 24.03 -23.94
N ASP A 64 -28.10 24.34 -23.39
CA ASP A 64 -27.11 25.21 -24.05
C ASP A 64 -25.73 24.51 -24.04
N PRO A 65 -25.15 24.17 -25.22
CA PRO A 65 -23.91 23.41 -25.31
C PRO A 65 -22.72 24.35 -25.53
N ALA A 66 -22.00 24.73 -24.47
CA ALA A 66 -20.65 25.29 -24.58
C ALA A 66 -19.95 25.41 -23.21
N GLY A 67 -19.23 24.36 -22.82
CA GLY A 67 -18.20 24.43 -21.78
C GLY A 67 -17.03 23.53 -22.20
N PRO A 68 -15.77 23.97 -22.10
CA PRO A 68 -14.64 23.13 -22.47
C PRO A 68 -14.49 21.97 -21.48
N SER A 69 -14.24 20.76 -21.98
CA SER A 69 -13.86 19.57 -21.22
C SER A 69 -12.60 19.87 -20.40
N LEU A 70 -12.69 19.82 -19.06
CA LEU A 70 -11.69 20.37 -18.13
C LEU A 70 -10.46 19.48 -17.87
N ASP A 71 -10.34 18.36 -18.58
CA ASP A 71 -9.29 17.36 -18.36
C ASP A 71 -8.35 17.17 -19.57
N GLU A 72 -8.48 17.98 -20.62
CA GLU A 72 -7.83 17.73 -21.92
C GLU A 72 -6.37 18.23 -21.99
N ASP A 73 -5.99 19.26 -21.21
CA ASP A 73 -4.65 19.86 -21.28
C ASP A 73 -3.83 19.59 -20.00
N VAL A 74 -3.18 18.42 -19.96
CA VAL A 74 -2.19 18.03 -18.95
C VAL A 74 -0.75 18.02 -19.54
N MET A 75 -0.58 18.44 -20.79
CA MET A 75 0.68 18.35 -21.54
C MET A 75 1.14 19.71 -22.09
N PRO A 76 2.47 19.96 -22.17
CA PRO A 76 3.03 20.97 -23.06
C PRO A 76 3.21 20.38 -24.48
N ASP A 77 2.31 20.74 -25.41
CA ASP A 77 2.42 20.84 -26.89
C ASP A 77 3.17 19.80 -27.77
N GLU A 78 3.72 18.68 -27.28
CA GLU A 78 4.25 17.61 -28.13
C GLU A 78 3.68 16.25 -27.71
N GLU A 79 3.16 15.48 -28.67
CA GLU A 79 2.86 14.05 -28.52
C GLU A 79 4.14 13.34 -28.06
N ALA A 80 4.33 13.27 -26.74
CA ALA A 80 5.38 12.47 -26.15
C ALA A 80 5.11 11.00 -26.53
N ASP A 81 6.14 10.31 -26.99
CA ASP A 81 6.14 8.85 -27.11
C ASP A 81 5.99 8.27 -25.70
N LEU A 82 4.76 8.11 -25.23
CA LEU A 82 4.39 7.61 -23.89
C LEU A 82 4.21 6.10 -23.93
N LEU A 83 4.42 5.42 -22.80
CA LEU A 83 4.27 3.95 -22.72
C LEU A 83 2.82 3.49 -22.96
N ILE A 84 1.86 4.30 -22.51
CA ILE A 84 0.42 4.10 -22.73
C ILE A 84 -0.25 5.40 -23.17
N PRO A 85 -1.43 5.33 -23.80
CA PRO A 85 -2.21 6.50 -24.15
C PRO A 85 -2.48 7.39 -22.93
N VAL A 86 -2.50 8.71 -23.16
CA VAL A 86 -2.71 9.71 -22.09
C VAL A 86 -4.01 9.47 -21.35
N GLU A 87 -5.04 9.02 -22.07
CA GLU A 87 -6.37 8.73 -21.55
C GLU A 87 -6.35 7.63 -20.48
N GLU A 88 -5.44 6.66 -20.57
CA GLU A 88 -5.31 5.60 -19.58
C GLU A 88 -4.67 6.11 -18.28
N TYR A 89 -3.64 6.95 -18.38
CA TYR A 89 -3.06 7.64 -17.22
C TYR A 89 -4.06 8.57 -16.53
N LEU A 90 -4.85 9.30 -17.32
CA LEU A 90 -5.91 10.18 -16.82
C LEU A 90 -7.04 9.37 -16.18
N GLY A 91 -7.52 8.32 -16.84
CA GLY A 91 -8.58 7.43 -16.35
C GLY A 91 -8.21 6.67 -15.07
N ALA A 92 -6.92 6.38 -14.87
CA ALA A 92 -6.40 5.81 -13.62
C ALA A 92 -6.23 6.84 -12.49
N GLY A 93 -6.23 8.13 -12.83
CA GLY A 93 -6.04 9.23 -11.87
C GLY A 93 -4.60 9.35 -11.35
N ALA A 94 -3.60 8.94 -12.15
CA ALA A 94 -2.18 9.00 -11.78
C ALA A 94 -1.67 10.44 -11.59
N HIS A 95 -2.27 11.39 -12.32
CA HIS A 95 -1.97 12.82 -12.28
C HIS A 95 -2.58 13.56 -11.08
N ILE A 96 -3.55 12.96 -10.38
CA ILE A 96 -4.29 13.62 -9.30
C ILE A 96 -3.45 13.57 -8.02
N GLY A 97 -2.84 14.70 -7.65
CA GLY A 97 -2.12 14.85 -6.39
C GLY A 97 -3.00 15.33 -5.24
N THR A 98 -2.37 15.88 -4.21
CA THR A 98 -3.07 16.36 -3.00
C THR A 98 -3.24 17.88 -2.98
N GLN A 99 -3.85 18.41 -1.90
CA GLN A 99 -3.89 19.86 -1.64
C GLN A 99 -2.59 20.40 -1.03
N GLN A 100 -1.68 19.52 -0.58
CA GLN A 100 -0.41 19.91 0.01
C GLN A 100 0.71 19.71 -1.01
N LYS A 101 1.69 20.61 -0.99
CA LYS A 101 2.92 20.46 -1.78
C LYS A 101 4.16 20.57 -0.92
N THR A 102 5.18 19.80 -1.27
CA THR A 102 6.55 19.98 -0.79
C THR A 102 7.38 20.72 -1.82
N GLN A 103 8.47 21.37 -1.38
CA GLN A 103 9.39 22.08 -2.27
C GLN A 103 10.05 21.13 -3.29
N ASP A 104 10.37 19.91 -2.85
CA ASP A 104 11.02 18.89 -3.67
C ASP A 104 10.16 18.47 -4.88
N MET A 105 8.84 18.43 -4.69
CA MET A 105 7.88 17.96 -5.70
C MET A 105 7.42 19.05 -6.66
N GLU A 106 7.75 20.32 -6.42
CA GLU A 106 7.32 21.44 -7.28
C GLU A 106 7.70 21.27 -8.76
N ARG A 107 8.85 20.63 -9.03
CA ARG A 107 9.32 20.34 -10.40
C ARG A 107 8.45 19.34 -11.17
N PHE A 108 7.68 18.52 -10.46
CA PHE A 108 6.80 17.49 -11.04
C PHE A 108 5.34 17.95 -11.12
N ILE A 109 5.00 19.09 -10.52
CA ILE A 109 3.65 19.66 -10.55
C ILE A 109 3.51 20.52 -11.81
N HIS A 110 2.52 20.23 -12.63
CA HIS A 110 2.20 21.01 -13.83
C HIS A 110 1.32 22.22 -13.48
N ARG A 111 0.17 21.98 -12.83
CA ARG A 111 -0.82 23.03 -12.52
C ARG A 111 -1.59 22.72 -11.25
N VAL A 112 -2.38 23.68 -10.79
CA VAL A 112 -3.35 23.51 -9.70
C VAL A 112 -4.74 23.50 -10.31
N ARG A 113 -5.58 22.53 -9.91
CA ARG A 113 -6.99 22.47 -10.30
C ARG A 113 -7.82 23.51 -9.53
N THR A 114 -9.01 23.81 -10.00
CA THR A 114 -9.99 24.68 -9.32
C THR A 114 -10.29 24.25 -7.88
N ASP A 115 -10.23 22.95 -7.61
CA ASP A 115 -10.50 22.36 -6.28
C ASP A 115 -9.31 22.45 -5.32
N GLY A 116 -8.19 23.04 -5.76
CA GLY A 116 -6.96 23.14 -4.99
C GLY A 116 -6.08 21.88 -4.98
N LEU A 117 -6.43 20.85 -5.77
CA LEU A 117 -5.56 19.68 -5.96
C LEU A 117 -4.43 20.02 -6.94
N TYR A 118 -3.20 19.61 -6.59
CA TYR A 118 -2.06 19.70 -7.48
C TYR A 118 -2.13 18.61 -8.56
N VAL A 119 -1.90 18.99 -9.81
CA VAL A 119 -1.84 18.08 -10.97
C VAL A 119 -0.39 17.77 -11.26
N LEU A 120 -0.03 16.49 -11.24
CA LEU A 120 1.28 15.98 -11.59
C LEU A 120 1.43 15.85 -13.11
N ASP A 121 2.65 16.05 -13.58
CA ASP A 121 3.04 15.94 -14.99
C ASP A 121 3.23 14.46 -15.39
N ILE A 122 2.41 13.98 -16.33
CA ILE A 122 2.42 12.59 -16.78
C ILE A 122 3.68 12.28 -17.60
N SER A 123 4.17 13.23 -18.39
CA SER A 123 5.40 13.05 -19.18
C SER A 123 6.58 12.72 -18.28
N LYS A 124 6.72 13.47 -17.19
CA LYS A 124 7.76 13.22 -16.18
C LYS A 124 7.55 11.90 -15.44
N THR A 125 6.31 11.46 -15.29
CA THR A 125 5.99 10.17 -14.68
C THR A 125 6.51 9.04 -15.56
N ASP A 126 6.20 9.10 -16.86
CA ASP A 126 6.60 8.11 -17.86
C ASP A 126 8.13 8.01 -18.00
N GLU A 127 8.83 9.15 -18.11
CA GLU A 127 10.30 9.21 -18.13
C GLU A 127 10.93 8.55 -16.90
N ARG A 128 10.32 8.74 -15.73
CA ARG A 128 10.80 8.16 -14.47
C ARG A 128 10.50 6.68 -14.34
N ILE A 129 9.37 6.21 -14.88
CA ILE A 129 9.05 4.78 -14.96
C ILE A 129 10.09 4.08 -15.85
N ARG A 130 10.41 4.63 -17.03
CA ARG A 130 11.46 4.08 -17.90
C ARG A 130 12.79 4.00 -17.20
N THR A 131 13.21 5.11 -16.57
CA THR A 131 14.48 5.15 -15.81
C THR A 131 14.49 4.13 -14.65
N ALA A 132 13.36 3.94 -13.98
CA ALA A 132 13.23 2.96 -12.90
C ALA A 132 13.27 1.52 -13.41
N ALA A 133 12.61 1.23 -14.53
CA ALA A 133 12.67 -0.08 -15.17
C ALA A 133 14.09 -0.39 -15.70
N ASP A 134 14.77 0.60 -16.30
CA ASP A 134 16.19 0.51 -16.68
C ASP A 134 17.04 0.15 -15.47
N PHE A 135 16.86 0.86 -14.36
CA PHE A 135 17.60 0.60 -13.14
C PHE A 135 17.33 -0.81 -12.59
N LEU A 136 16.06 -1.21 -12.47
CA LEU A 136 15.66 -2.54 -11.96
C LEU A 136 16.08 -3.70 -12.86
N SER A 137 16.21 -3.47 -14.17
CA SER A 137 16.66 -4.51 -15.10
C SER A 137 18.10 -4.97 -14.86
N ASN A 138 18.94 -4.13 -14.24
CA ASN A 138 20.34 -4.44 -13.95
C ASN A 138 20.54 -5.32 -12.70
N TYR A 139 19.51 -5.49 -11.88
CA TYR A 139 19.56 -6.28 -10.65
C TYR A 139 18.91 -7.65 -10.85
N ASP A 140 19.41 -8.64 -10.11
CA ASP A 140 18.77 -9.95 -10.06
C ASP A 140 17.40 -9.85 -9.36
N PRO A 141 16.36 -10.57 -9.84
CA PRO A 141 15.02 -10.50 -9.27
C PRO A 141 14.98 -10.66 -7.75
N GLU A 142 15.71 -11.63 -7.21
CA GLU A 142 15.67 -11.98 -5.79
C GLU A 142 16.24 -10.89 -4.87
N GLN A 143 17.03 -9.97 -5.43
CA GLN A 143 17.67 -8.88 -4.70
C GLN A 143 16.82 -7.60 -4.68
N VAL A 144 15.70 -7.58 -5.42
CA VAL A 144 14.73 -6.49 -5.39
C VAL A 144 13.75 -6.74 -4.25
N LEU A 145 13.62 -5.77 -3.33
CA LEU A 145 12.59 -5.78 -2.29
C LEU A 145 11.51 -4.75 -2.61
N VAL A 146 10.25 -5.16 -2.55
CA VAL A 146 9.10 -4.29 -2.75
C VAL A 146 8.34 -4.18 -1.43
N THR A 147 8.09 -2.96 -0.98
CA THR A 147 7.40 -2.69 0.29
C THR A 147 6.20 -1.78 0.07
N SER A 148 5.09 -2.15 0.73
CA SER A 148 3.86 -1.36 0.73
C SER A 148 3.07 -1.58 2.00
N SER A 149 2.97 -0.57 2.85
CA SER A 149 2.11 -0.59 4.04
C SER A 149 0.64 -0.24 3.71
N ARG A 150 0.44 0.54 2.64
CA ARG A 150 -0.86 1.03 2.19
C ARG A 150 -1.75 -0.10 1.69
N GLN A 151 -3.01 -0.12 2.13
CA GLN A 151 -3.96 -1.18 1.77
C GLN A 151 -4.10 -1.39 0.25
N TYR A 152 -4.28 -0.31 -0.51
CA TYR A 152 -4.42 -0.39 -1.97
C TYR A 152 -3.11 -0.69 -2.71
N GLY A 153 -1.96 -0.52 -2.05
CA GLY A 153 -0.65 -0.83 -2.63
C GLY A 153 -0.18 -2.26 -2.39
N ARG A 154 -0.79 -3.00 -1.44
CA ARG A 154 -0.37 -4.38 -1.11
C ARG A 154 -0.52 -5.32 -2.30
N PHE A 155 -1.72 -5.35 -2.89
CA PHE A 155 -2.01 -6.26 -3.98
C PHE A 155 -1.17 -5.97 -5.24
N PRO A 156 -1.09 -4.72 -5.76
CA PRO A 156 -0.22 -4.42 -6.89
C PRO A 156 1.27 -4.68 -6.61
N ALA A 157 1.75 -4.43 -5.39
CA ALA A 157 3.14 -4.69 -5.01
C ALA A 157 3.47 -6.19 -4.95
N GLU A 158 2.55 -7.01 -4.41
CA GLU A 158 2.66 -8.48 -4.44
C GLU A 158 2.66 -9.00 -5.88
N LYS A 159 1.70 -8.53 -6.70
CA LYS A 159 1.61 -8.93 -8.11
C LYS A 159 2.85 -8.56 -8.90
N PHE A 160 3.39 -7.36 -8.68
CA PHE A 160 4.65 -6.91 -9.26
C PHE A 160 5.82 -7.82 -8.84
N ALA A 161 5.89 -8.19 -7.56
CA ALA A 161 6.93 -9.06 -7.06
C ALA A 161 6.82 -10.48 -7.64
N GLU A 162 5.62 -11.05 -7.74
CA GLU A 162 5.38 -12.33 -8.43
C GLU A 162 5.81 -12.29 -9.89
N THR A 163 5.51 -11.19 -10.57
CA THR A 163 5.75 -11.00 -12.01
C THR A 163 7.25 -10.95 -12.32
N ILE A 164 8.01 -10.19 -11.52
CA ILE A 164 9.44 -10.00 -11.70
C ILE A 164 10.25 -11.15 -11.08
N GLY A 165 9.70 -11.85 -10.07
CA GLY A 165 10.42 -12.76 -9.19
C GLY A 165 11.10 -12.05 -8.01
N ALA A 166 10.61 -10.87 -7.62
CA ALA A 166 11.14 -10.09 -6.52
C ALA A 166 10.58 -10.52 -5.16
N ARG A 167 11.22 -10.06 -4.08
CA ARG A 167 10.73 -10.30 -2.71
C ARG A 167 9.74 -9.20 -2.33
N ALA A 168 8.57 -9.58 -1.83
CA ALA A 168 7.58 -8.62 -1.30
C ALA A 168 7.52 -8.65 0.23
N ARG A 169 7.40 -7.46 0.81
CA ARG A 169 7.02 -7.23 2.21
C ARG A 169 5.90 -6.21 2.25
N THR A 170 4.67 -6.72 2.18
CA THR A 170 3.45 -5.91 2.25
C THR A 170 2.91 -5.85 3.68
N GLY A 171 2.14 -4.81 3.97
CA GLY A 171 1.56 -4.58 5.29
C GLY A 171 2.53 -3.93 6.28
N ARG A 172 2.48 -4.35 7.54
CA ARG A 172 3.29 -3.72 8.59
C ARG A 172 4.75 -4.11 8.43
N PHE A 173 5.59 -3.14 8.09
CA PHE A 173 7.03 -3.34 8.05
C PHE A 173 7.57 -3.55 9.47
N ILE A 174 8.22 -4.69 9.71
CA ILE A 174 8.78 -5.00 11.03
C ILE A 174 10.15 -4.31 11.15
N PRO A 175 10.36 -3.45 12.17
CA PRO A 175 11.66 -2.84 12.39
C PRO A 175 12.74 -3.90 12.59
N GLY A 176 13.88 -3.74 11.91
CA GLY A 176 14.97 -4.72 11.93
C GLY A 176 14.99 -5.66 10.73
N THR A 177 14.03 -5.54 9.80
CA THR A 177 13.97 -6.38 8.59
C THR A 177 15.21 -6.22 7.71
N LEU A 178 15.81 -5.03 7.63
CA LEU A 178 17.03 -4.79 6.83
C LEU A 178 18.28 -4.62 7.69
N THR A 179 18.13 -4.36 8.99
CA THR A 179 19.24 -3.97 9.87
C THR A 179 19.66 -5.03 10.90
N ASN A 180 18.80 -6.01 11.20
CA ASN A 180 19.06 -7.01 12.24
C ASN A 180 19.21 -8.44 11.67
N PRO A 181 20.44 -8.95 11.52
CA PRO A 181 20.68 -10.31 11.01
C PRO A 181 20.16 -11.45 11.89
N LYS A 182 19.81 -11.18 13.16
CA LYS A 182 19.26 -12.20 14.08
C LYS A 182 17.76 -12.38 13.94
N TYR A 183 17.09 -11.51 13.19
CA TYR A 183 15.65 -11.61 12.97
C TYR A 183 15.37 -12.65 11.89
N ASP A 184 14.42 -13.56 12.13
CA ASP A 184 14.09 -14.64 11.17
C ASP A 184 13.61 -14.12 9.81
N GLY A 185 13.03 -12.91 9.80
CA GLY A 185 12.56 -12.24 8.58
C GLY A 185 13.57 -11.29 7.97
N TYR A 186 14.85 -11.35 8.35
CA TYR A 186 15.92 -10.51 7.81
C TYR A 186 16.13 -10.74 6.30
N ILE A 187 16.27 -9.65 5.55
CA ILE A 187 16.49 -9.67 4.11
C ILE A 187 17.58 -8.66 3.76
N GLU A 188 18.49 -9.03 2.88
CA GLU A 188 19.50 -8.17 2.29
C GLU A 188 19.18 -7.93 0.80
N PRO A 189 18.36 -6.94 0.47
CA PRO A 189 18.14 -6.53 -0.91
C PRO A 189 19.20 -5.52 -1.38
N ASP A 190 19.45 -5.50 -2.68
CA ASP A 190 20.34 -4.51 -3.31
C ASP A 190 19.58 -3.27 -3.77
N VAL A 191 18.24 -3.34 -3.86
CA VAL A 191 17.37 -2.21 -4.16
C VAL A 191 16.02 -2.37 -3.48
N VAL A 192 15.46 -1.27 -2.97
CA VAL A 192 14.12 -1.24 -2.39
C VAL A 192 13.18 -0.36 -3.21
N VAL A 193 12.02 -0.89 -3.59
CA VAL A 193 10.91 -0.17 -4.21
C VAL A 193 9.81 0.06 -3.17
N VAL A 194 9.46 1.32 -2.97
CA VAL A 194 8.55 1.77 -1.92
C VAL A 194 7.31 2.44 -2.54
N THR A 195 6.11 2.06 -2.10
CA THR A 195 4.87 2.70 -2.58
C THR A 195 4.68 4.12 -2.03
N ASP A 196 5.03 4.36 -0.77
CA ASP A 196 4.91 5.70 -0.19
C ASP A 196 5.98 5.94 0.86
N PRO A 197 6.87 6.94 0.68
CA PRO A 197 7.93 7.19 1.64
C PRO A 197 7.41 7.67 3.01
N ILE A 198 6.17 8.19 3.11
CA ILE A 198 5.56 8.55 4.40
C ILE A 198 5.04 7.30 5.11
N GLY A 199 4.24 6.47 4.42
CA GLY A 199 3.69 5.24 4.99
C GLY A 199 4.76 4.20 5.33
N ASP A 200 5.78 4.09 4.48
CA ASP A 200 6.86 3.10 4.58
C ASP A 200 8.18 3.72 5.10
N ALA A 201 8.09 4.78 5.90
CA ALA A 201 9.25 5.51 6.42
C ALA A 201 10.26 4.62 7.15
N GLN A 202 9.79 3.54 7.80
CA GLN A 202 10.68 2.57 8.46
C GLN A 202 11.58 1.85 7.46
N ALA A 203 11.01 1.38 6.33
CA ALA A 203 11.78 0.71 5.29
C ALA A 203 12.79 1.66 4.65
N VAL A 204 12.37 2.91 4.37
CA VAL A 204 13.25 3.96 3.84
C VAL A 204 14.41 4.27 4.79
N THR A 205 14.13 4.43 6.09
CA THR A 205 15.15 4.74 7.11
C THR A 205 16.16 3.60 7.26
N GLU A 206 15.69 2.36 7.28
CA GLU A 206 16.57 1.21 7.36
C GLU A 206 17.40 1.02 6.09
N ALA A 207 16.80 1.21 4.90
CA ALA A 207 17.52 1.13 3.63
C ALA A 207 18.67 2.15 3.57
N ILE A 208 18.44 3.40 4.01
CA ILE A 208 19.48 4.43 4.10
C ILE A 208 20.56 4.06 5.11
N THR A 209 20.18 3.48 6.25
CA THR A 209 21.14 3.08 7.28
C THR A 209 22.10 2.00 6.77
N VAL A 210 21.61 1.09 5.93
CA VAL A 210 22.41 0.02 5.31
C VAL A 210 23.15 0.52 4.05
N GLY A 211 22.64 1.56 3.40
CA GLY A 211 23.18 2.10 2.14
C GLY A 211 22.58 1.47 0.89
N ILE A 212 21.35 0.97 0.98
CA ILE A 212 20.61 0.38 -0.13
C ILE A 212 19.85 1.49 -0.87
N PRO A 213 19.94 1.59 -2.21
CA PRO A 213 19.22 2.59 -3.00
C PRO A 213 17.70 2.41 -2.90
N VAL A 214 17.00 3.53 -2.78
CA VAL A 214 15.53 3.58 -2.61
C VAL A 214 14.87 4.22 -3.83
N ILE A 215 13.97 3.45 -4.46
CA ILE A 215 13.03 3.94 -5.47
C ILE A 215 11.69 4.12 -4.79
N ALA A 216 11.07 5.29 -4.89
CA ALA A 216 9.77 5.53 -4.26
C ALA A 216 8.78 6.22 -5.19
N MET A 217 7.51 5.80 -5.07
CA MET A 217 6.38 6.50 -5.65
C MET A 217 5.97 7.67 -4.75
N CYS A 218 6.05 8.88 -5.30
CA CYS A 218 5.86 10.12 -4.54
C CYS A 218 4.72 10.95 -5.12
N ASP A 219 3.78 11.28 -4.25
CA ASP A 219 2.71 12.24 -4.48
C ASP A 219 3.18 13.66 -4.12
N SER A 220 2.38 14.68 -4.40
CA SER A 220 2.72 16.10 -4.22
C SER A 220 3.15 16.47 -2.79
N ASN A 221 2.66 15.73 -1.78
CA ASN A 221 2.94 15.96 -0.37
C ASN A 221 4.14 15.18 0.18
N ASN A 222 4.77 14.32 -0.63
CA ASN A 222 5.92 13.53 -0.18
C ASN A 222 7.22 14.37 -0.23
N SER A 223 8.13 14.11 0.72
CA SER A 223 9.51 14.64 0.64
C SER A 223 10.41 13.60 -0.02
N THR A 224 11.36 14.08 -0.82
CA THR A 224 12.26 13.20 -1.60
C THR A 224 13.69 13.19 -1.05
N SER A 225 13.93 13.71 0.15
CA SER A 225 15.31 13.82 0.70
C SER A 225 15.99 12.46 0.89
N ASN A 226 15.19 11.42 1.11
CA ASN A 226 15.60 10.06 1.46
C ASN A 226 15.32 9.05 0.33
N VAL A 227 15.13 9.54 -0.90
CA VAL A 227 14.75 8.75 -2.06
C VAL A 227 15.73 9.06 -3.20
N ASP A 228 16.38 8.04 -3.73
CA ASP A 228 17.36 8.19 -4.81
C ASP A 228 16.68 8.36 -6.16
N LEU A 229 15.64 7.57 -6.42
CA LEU A 229 14.84 7.66 -7.64
C LEU A 229 13.36 7.86 -7.31
N VAL A 230 12.85 9.02 -7.71
CA VAL A 230 11.46 9.43 -7.51
C VAL A 230 10.65 9.12 -8.76
N ILE A 231 9.54 8.41 -8.57
CA ILE A 231 8.46 8.25 -9.56
C ILE A 231 7.31 9.15 -9.11
N PRO A 232 7.09 10.31 -9.77
CA PRO A 232 6.01 11.21 -9.40
C PRO A 232 4.67 10.58 -9.79
N THR A 233 3.82 10.23 -8.84
CA THR A 233 2.51 9.65 -9.13
C THR A 233 1.59 9.70 -7.92
N ASN A 234 0.29 9.56 -8.14
CA ASN A 234 -0.69 9.38 -7.09
C ASN A 234 -0.50 8.02 -6.38
N ASN A 235 0.08 8.07 -5.17
CA ASN A 235 0.31 6.87 -4.35
C ASN A 235 -0.85 6.50 -3.41
N LYS A 236 -2.04 7.04 -3.64
CA LYS A 236 -3.26 6.81 -2.83
C LYS A 236 -4.38 6.15 -3.64
N GLY A 237 -4.46 6.49 -4.92
CA GLY A 237 -5.45 5.94 -5.84
C GLY A 237 -5.24 4.45 -6.09
N ARG A 238 -6.32 3.68 -6.02
CA ARG A 238 -6.32 2.25 -6.32
C ARG A 238 -5.85 1.96 -7.75
N LYS A 239 -6.48 2.61 -8.72
CA LYS A 239 -6.17 2.45 -10.15
C LYS A 239 -4.79 3.01 -10.48
N ALA A 240 -4.46 4.19 -9.96
CA ALA A 240 -3.14 4.80 -10.15
C ALA A 240 -1.99 3.87 -9.72
N LEU A 241 -2.06 3.28 -8.53
CA LEU A 241 -1.04 2.32 -8.06
C LEU A 241 -0.98 1.08 -8.95
N SER A 242 -2.14 0.54 -9.34
CA SER A 242 -2.22 -0.66 -10.20
C SER A 242 -1.55 -0.40 -11.55
N VAL A 243 -1.85 0.72 -12.21
CA VAL A 243 -1.23 1.13 -13.48
C VAL A 243 0.27 1.33 -13.34
N VAL A 244 0.74 2.03 -12.30
CA VAL A 244 2.18 2.30 -12.15
C VAL A 244 2.96 1.02 -11.88
N TYR A 245 2.47 0.13 -11.03
CA TYR A 245 3.12 -1.16 -10.78
C TYR A 245 3.08 -2.07 -12.02
N TRP A 246 1.97 -2.09 -12.74
CA TRP A 246 1.83 -2.84 -13.99
C TRP A 246 2.82 -2.35 -15.06
N LEU A 247 2.89 -1.03 -15.29
CA LEU A 247 3.86 -0.43 -16.21
C LEU A 247 5.29 -0.77 -15.80
N LEU A 248 5.63 -0.60 -14.52
CA LEU A 248 6.97 -0.89 -14.03
C LEU A 248 7.32 -2.37 -14.20
N ALA A 249 6.36 -3.29 -14.01
CA ALA A 249 6.57 -4.72 -14.22
C ALA A 249 6.86 -5.04 -15.70
N ASN A 250 5.95 -4.64 -16.59
CA ASN A 250 6.07 -4.92 -18.02
C ASN A 250 7.35 -4.30 -18.60
N GLU A 251 7.63 -3.04 -18.28
CA GLU A 251 8.79 -2.29 -18.79
C GLU A 251 10.12 -2.88 -18.27
N THR A 252 10.12 -3.49 -17.08
CA THR A 252 11.28 -4.23 -16.54
C THR A 252 11.44 -5.59 -17.21
N LEU A 253 10.34 -6.30 -17.50
CA LEU A 253 10.37 -7.58 -18.20
C LEU A 253 10.80 -7.43 -19.66
N ASP A 254 10.33 -6.39 -20.33
CA ASP A 254 10.70 -6.06 -21.70
C ASP A 254 12.20 -5.83 -21.83
N ARG A 255 12.81 -5.09 -20.88
CA ARG A 255 14.28 -4.90 -20.81
C ARG A 255 15.05 -6.19 -20.54
N ARG A 256 14.47 -7.09 -19.77
CA ARG A 256 15.04 -8.41 -19.50
C ARG A 256 14.85 -9.38 -20.67
N GLY A 257 14.08 -9.00 -21.70
CA GLY A 257 13.79 -9.82 -22.87
C GLY A 257 12.83 -10.98 -22.57
N ALA A 258 11.96 -10.83 -21.57
CA ALA A 258 10.93 -11.82 -21.27
C ALA A 258 9.67 -11.55 -22.10
N ASP A 259 9.16 -12.54 -22.83
CA ASP A 259 7.98 -12.40 -23.71
C ASP A 259 6.63 -12.32 -22.96
N THR A 260 6.64 -12.23 -21.63
CA THR A 260 5.41 -12.30 -20.82
C THR A 260 4.84 -10.91 -20.61
N VAL A 261 3.77 -10.60 -21.33
CA VAL A 261 3.01 -9.37 -21.16
C VAL A 261 1.82 -9.65 -20.24
N TYR A 262 1.73 -8.91 -19.14
CA TYR A 262 0.60 -8.98 -18.21
C TYR A 262 -0.45 -7.94 -18.58
N ALA A 263 -1.71 -8.24 -18.29
CA ALA A 263 -2.80 -7.31 -18.51
C ALA A 263 -2.98 -6.40 -17.28
N LEU A 264 -3.53 -5.20 -17.47
CA LEU A 264 -3.74 -4.26 -16.36
C LEU A 264 -4.71 -4.82 -15.32
N GLU A 265 -5.71 -5.58 -15.78
CA GLU A 265 -6.74 -6.18 -14.94
C GLU A 265 -6.15 -7.15 -13.91
N ASP A 266 -5.02 -7.80 -14.23
CA ASP A 266 -4.33 -8.71 -13.31
C ASP A 266 -3.84 -7.98 -12.05
N PHE A 267 -3.51 -6.70 -12.17
CA PHE A 267 -3.05 -5.83 -11.08
C PHE A 267 -4.20 -5.16 -10.33
N GLU A 268 -5.43 -5.20 -10.85
CA GLU A 268 -6.64 -4.68 -10.18
C GLU A 268 -7.46 -5.77 -9.45
N SER A 269 -7.32 -7.04 -9.87
CA SER A 269 -8.26 -8.13 -9.59
C SER A 269 -8.35 -8.64 -8.13
N GLY A 270 -7.45 -8.25 -7.23
CA GLY A 270 -7.40 -8.73 -5.84
C GLY A 270 -7.77 -7.70 -4.78
N ILE A 271 -8.52 -6.66 -5.13
CA ILE A 271 -8.85 -5.53 -4.25
C ILE A 271 -10.30 -5.55 -3.76
#